data_AF-A0A9P1N7Z3-F1
#
_entry.id   AF-A0A9P1N7Z3-F1
#
_cell.length_a   1.000
_cell.length_b   1.000
_cell.length_c   1.000
_cell.angle_alpha   90.00
_cell.angle_beta   90.00
_cell.angle_gamma   90.00
#
_symmetry.space_group_name_H-M   'P 1'
#
loop_
_entity.id
_entity.type
_entity.pdbx_description
1 polymer ?
#
loop_
_entity_poly.entity_id
_entity_poly.type
_entity_poly.pdbx_seq_one_letter_code
_entity_poly.pdbx_strand_id
1 'polypeptide(L)'
;MLTTVAMSLNRYTCCNFPLVHKKFWTRHMNKIIAFIIIIPLLCCTPIAIAKVFIFVYNGHGQMYYIHYFSWFRTTYPKIIIGIPSVIFIIYANISAVRNLEKLNRDMIRVEFAMTLATIFVSIGFFAMLIFSASYTIASEKYLDQSPMLVSAILALQQICNDYYMLSGPVVLIILDKRIRQAVLCCRRSRKFSVRQKTTTITMSGIIPHN
;
A
#
# COMPACT_ATOMS: atom_id res chain seq x y z
N MET A 1 3.74 2.83 -3.58
CA MET A 1 3.63 3.11 -5.02
C MET A 1 3.96 1.86 -5.82
N LEU A 2 5.18 1.32 -5.72
CA LEU A 2 5.59 0.11 -6.46
C LEU A 2 4.80 -1.15 -6.09
N THR A 3 4.40 -1.30 -4.82
CA THR A 3 3.51 -2.38 -4.38
C THR A 3 2.15 -2.33 -5.08
N THR A 4 1.56 -1.14 -5.23
CA THR A 4 0.30 -0.95 -5.96
C THR A 4 0.45 -1.30 -7.43
N VAL A 5 1.55 -0.88 -8.06
CA VAL A 5 1.87 -1.25 -9.45
C VAL A 5 2.00 -2.77 -9.59
N ALA A 6 2.74 -3.42 -8.70
CA ALA A 6 2.91 -4.87 -8.71
C ALA A 6 1.58 -5.61 -8.51
N MET A 7 0.70 -5.12 -7.62
CA MET A 7 -0.64 -5.69 -7.43
C MET A 7 -1.52 -5.51 -8.67
N SER A 8 -1.49 -4.34 -9.31
CA SER A 8 -2.22 -4.10 -10.57
C SER A 8 -1.68 -4.95 -11.72
N LEU A 9 -0.36 -5.12 -11.82
CA LEU A 9 0.29 -6.00 -12.80
C LEU A 9 -0.07 -7.48 -12.55
N ASN A 10 -0.13 -7.90 -11.29
CA ASN A 10 -0.53 -9.25 -10.91
C ASN A 10 -1.93 -9.57 -11.43
N ARG A 11 -2.87 -8.64 -11.25
CA ARG A 11 -4.25 -8.80 -11.76
C ARG A 11 -4.32 -8.74 -13.27
N TYR A 12 -3.65 -7.77 -13.88
CA TYR A 12 -3.57 -7.65 -15.33
C TYR A 12 -3.11 -8.95 -15.99
N THR A 13 -2.03 -9.54 -15.49
CA THR A 13 -1.51 -10.81 -16.02
C THR A 13 -2.43 -11.99 -15.72
N CYS A 14 -3.15 -12.00 -14.58
CA CYS A 14 -4.12 -13.03 -14.26
C CYS A 14 -5.31 -13.03 -15.24
N CYS A 15 -5.87 -11.85 -15.52
CA CYS A 15 -7.02 -11.71 -16.42
C CYS A 15 -6.67 -11.88 -17.90
N ASN A 16 -5.48 -11.41 -18.32
CA ASN A 16 -5.11 -11.43 -19.73
C ASN A 16 -4.34 -12.69 -20.16
N PHE A 17 -3.52 -13.26 -19.27
CA PHE A 17 -2.60 -14.35 -19.60
C PHE A 17 -2.58 -15.44 -18.51
N PRO A 18 -3.71 -16.12 -18.22
CA PRO A 18 -3.83 -17.05 -17.09
C PRO A 18 -2.84 -18.23 -17.15
N LEU A 19 -2.52 -18.72 -18.35
CA LEU A 19 -1.58 -19.84 -18.54
C LEU A 19 -0.12 -19.45 -18.25
N VAL A 20 0.26 -18.22 -18.58
CA VAL A 20 1.63 -17.72 -18.40
C VAL A 20 1.81 -17.11 -17.00
N HIS A 21 0.74 -16.55 -16.44
CA HIS A 21 0.72 -15.89 -15.14
C HIS A 21 1.42 -16.73 -14.06
N LYS A 22 1.00 -17.99 -13.85
CA LYS A 22 1.58 -18.84 -12.80
C LYS A 22 3.10 -19.04 -12.97
N LYS A 23 3.55 -19.31 -14.20
CA LYS A 23 4.98 -19.54 -14.51
C LYS A 23 5.82 -18.26 -14.36
N PHE A 24 5.27 -17.12 -14.76
CA PHE A 24 5.93 -15.83 -14.62
C PHE A 24 6.10 -15.44 -13.15
N TRP A 25 5.01 -15.45 -12.38
CA TRP A 25 5.05 -15.02 -10.99
C TRP A 25 5.89 -15.94 -10.12
N THR A 26 5.79 -17.26 -10.26
CA THR A 26 6.65 -18.19 -9.49
C THR A 26 8.15 -17.98 -9.74
N ARG A 27 8.55 -17.63 -10.97
CA ARG A 27 9.97 -17.39 -11.32
C ARG A 27 10.47 -16.01 -10.91
N HIS A 28 9.63 -14.98 -10.99
CA HIS A 28 10.06 -13.58 -10.86
C HIS A 28 9.62 -12.91 -9.54
N MET A 29 8.76 -13.53 -8.73
CA MET A 29 8.20 -12.92 -7.52
C MET A 29 9.30 -12.44 -6.56
N ASN A 30 10.31 -13.27 -6.28
CA ASN A 30 11.40 -12.88 -5.36
C ASN A 30 12.17 -11.66 -5.86
N LYS A 31 12.39 -11.56 -7.18
CA LYS A 31 13.06 -10.41 -7.80
C LYS A 31 12.18 -9.16 -7.70
N ILE A 32 10.88 -9.28 -7.96
CA ILE A 32 9.91 -8.18 -7.86
C ILE A 32 9.85 -7.66 -6.41
N ILE A 33 9.80 -8.54 -5.42
CA ILE A 33 9.82 -8.16 -4.00
C ILE A 33 11.11 -7.41 -3.66
N ALA A 34 12.27 -7.91 -4.11
CA ALA A 34 13.55 -7.23 -3.90
C ALA A 34 13.53 -5.81 -4.48
N PHE A 35 13.05 -5.63 -5.72
CA PHE A 35 12.92 -4.29 -6.33
C PHE A 35 11.97 -3.38 -5.57
N ILE A 36 10.84 -3.90 -5.08
CA ILE A 36 9.87 -3.15 -4.27
C ILE A 36 10.50 -2.62 -2.98
N ILE A 37 11.50 -3.29 -2.41
CA ILE A 37 12.20 -2.87 -1.19
C ILE A 37 13.38 -1.96 -1.50
N ILE A 38 14.20 -2.32 -2.49
CA ILE A 38 15.44 -1.61 -2.82
C ILE A 38 15.15 -0.22 -3.42
N ILE A 39 14.19 -0.10 -4.34
CA ILE A 39 13.94 1.17 -5.03
C ILE A 39 13.48 2.26 -4.05
N PRO A 40 12.52 2.04 -3.13
CA PRO A 40 12.15 3.05 -2.14
C PRO A 40 13.30 3.41 -1.20
N LEU A 41 14.13 2.45 -0.80
CA LEU A 41 15.32 2.73 0.02
C LEU A 41 16.26 3.72 -0.68
N LEU A 42 16.53 3.49 -1.97
CA LEU A 42 17.34 4.40 -2.79
C LEU A 42 16.68 5.78 -2.95
N CYS A 43 15.37 5.82 -3.19
CA CYS A 43 14.63 7.08 -3.32
C CYS A 43 14.45 7.86 -2.00
N CYS A 44 14.60 7.21 -0.85
CA CYS A 44 14.55 7.83 0.47
C CYS A 44 15.91 8.32 0.99
N THR A 45 17.01 7.99 0.30
CA THR A 45 18.35 8.51 0.63
C THR A 45 18.44 10.04 0.79
N PRO A 46 17.66 10.89 0.07
CA PRO A 46 17.67 12.33 0.31
C PRO A 46 17.26 12.75 1.72
N ILE A 47 16.35 12.00 2.35
CA ILE A 47 15.93 12.27 3.74
C ILE A 47 17.03 11.85 4.71
N ALA A 48 17.68 10.72 4.45
CA ALA A 48 18.72 10.20 5.34
C ALA A 48 19.95 11.13 5.44
N ILE A 49 20.22 11.90 4.40
CA ILE A 49 21.36 12.83 4.33
C ILE A 49 20.95 14.26 4.76
N ALA A 50 19.65 14.58 4.75
CA ALA A 50 19.17 15.92 5.09
C ALA A 50 19.33 16.22 6.58
N LYS A 51 19.68 17.48 6.91
CA LYS A 51 19.65 17.94 8.30
C LYS A 51 18.19 18.22 8.70
N VAL A 52 17.75 17.56 9.77
CA VAL A 52 16.40 17.71 10.31
C VAL A 52 16.40 18.74 11.42
N PHE A 53 15.54 19.75 11.30
CA PHE A 53 15.26 20.70 12.36
C PHE A 53 13.81 20.53 12.80
N ILE A 54 13.61 20.26 14.08
CA ILE A 54 12.27 20.19 14.67
C ILE A 54 11.96 21.58 15.20
N PHE A 55 10.99 22.25 14.57
CA PHE A 55 10.49 23.53 15.02
C PHE A 55 9.11 23.32 15.66
N VAL A 56 8.97 23.71 16.92
CA VAL A 56 7.70 23.63 17.63
C VAL A 56 6.99 24.97 17.48
N TYR A 57 5.88 24.98 16.75
CA TYR A 57 5.07 26.18 16.54
C TYR A 57 3.61 25.88 16.92
N ASN A 58 3.04 26.70 17.80
CA ASN A 58 1.66 26.55 18.31
C ASN A 58 1.34 25.13 18.84
N GLY A 59 2.30 24.49 19.52
CA GLY A 59 2.12 23.13 20.07
C GLY A 59 2.23 21.98 19.06
N HIS A 60 2.48 22.28 17.78
CA HIS A 60 2.75 21.28 16.74
C HIS A 60 4.25 21.20 16.46
N GLY A 61 4.81 19.99 16.49
CA GLY A 61 6.19 19.74 16.04
C GLY A 61 6.23 19.63 14.52
N GLN A 62 6.81 20.63 13.84
CA GLN A 62 7.04 20.61 12.40
C GLN A 62 8.49 20.22 12.12
N MET A 63 8.68 19.20 11.28
CA MET A 63 10.01 18.76 10.86
C MET A 63 10.38 19.44 9.56
N TYR A 64 11.38 20.32 9.62
CA TYR A 64 11.96 20.97 8.45
C TYR A 64 13.23 20.24 8.03
N TYR A 65 13.36 19.99 6.74
CA TYR A 65 14.52 19.34 6.14
C TYR A 65 15.30 20.37 5.35
N ILE A 66 16.51 20.70 5.82
CA ILE A 66 17.44 21.50 5.03
C ILE A 66 18.21 20.55 4.13
N HIS A 67 17.82 20.52 2.86
CA HIS A 67 18.46 19.69 1.85
C HIS A 67 19.80 20.31 1.46
N TYR A 68 20.86 19.50 1.47
CA TYR A 68 22.20 19.92 1.03
C TYR A 68 22.23 20.28 -0.46
N PHE A 69 21.38 19.62 -1.25
CA PHE A 69 21.23 19.81 -2.68
C PHE A 69 19.77 20.17 -3.00
N SER A 70 19.55 21.32 -3.65
CA SER A 70 18.22 21.83 -4.02
C SER A 70 17.44 20.87 -4.95
N TRP A 71 18.15 20.13 -5.81
CA TRP A 71 17.62 19.13 -6.74
C TRP A 71 17.33 17.76 -6.08
N PHE A 72 17.83 17.51 -4.86
CA PHE A 72 17.71 16.23 -4.17
C PHE A 72 16.56 16.27 -3.15
N ARG A 73 15.34 16.51 -3.64
CA ARG A 73 14.10 16.45 -2.84
C ARG A 73 13.37 15.15 -3.12
N THR A 74 12.76 14.55 -2.09
CA THR A 74 11.99 13.29 -2.23
C THR A 74 10.74 13.42 -3.08
N THR A 75 10.25 14.64 -3.30
CA THR A 75 9.11 14.90 -4.17
C THR A 75 9.41 14.61 -5.64
N TYR A 76 10.65 14.83 -6.12
CA TYR A 76 10.98 14.60 -7.54
C TYR A 76 10.97 13.11 -7.92
N PRO A 77 11.66 12.18 -7.22
CA PRO A 77 11.56 10.74 -7.50
C PRO A 77 10.13 10.23 -7.40
N LYS A 78 9.35 10.77 -6.45
CA LYS A 78 7.94 10.44 -6.27
C LYS A 78 7.09 10.82 -7.49
N ILE A 79 7.32 11.99 -8.08
CA ILE A 79 6.61 12.42 -9.30
C ILE A 79 7.10 11.61 -10.52
N ILE A 80 8.42 11.48 -10.70
CA ILE A 80 9.03 10.79 -11.85
C ILE A 80 8.60 9.32 -11.92
N ILE A 81 8.60 8.60 -10.79
CA ILE A 81 8.14 7.20 -10.73
C ILE A 81 6.61 7.14 -10.67
N GLY A 82 5.98 8.15 -10.07
CA GLY A 82 4.54 8.15 -9.81
C GLY A 82 3.67 8.31 -11.03
N ILE A 83 4.00 9.26 -11.92
CA ILE A 83 3.25 9.49 -13.16
C ILE A 83 3.15 8.22 -14.02
N PRO A 84 4.27 7.56 -14.41
CA PRO A 84 4.18 6.34 -15.22
C PRO A 84 3.48 5.21 -14.46
N SER A 85 3.64 5.14 -13.14
CA SER A 85 2.92 4.17 -12.30
C SER A 85 1.42 4.34 -12.37
N VAL A 86 0.90 5.57 -12.27
CA VAL A 86 -0.55 5.84 -12.36
C VAL A 86 -1.09 5.49 -13.74
N ILE A 87 -0.41 5.90 -14.81
CA ILE A 87 -0.82 5.60 -16.18
C ILE A 87 -0.94 4.08 -16.37
N PHE A 88 0.09 3.35 -15.92
CA PHE A 88 0.07 1.89 -15.96
C PHE A 88 -1.06 1.29 -15.12
N ILE A 89 -1.30 1.79 -13.90
CA ILE A 89 -2.36 1.28 -13.01
C ILE A 89 -3.75 1.50 -13.64
N ILE A 90 -4.01 2.67 -14.22
CA ILE A 90 -5.28 2.96 -14.89
C ILE A 90 -5.47 2.00 -16.06
N TYR A 91 -4.46 1.84 -16.91
CA TYR A 91 -4.49 0.89 -18.02
C TYR A 91 -4.74 -0.55 -17.55
N ALA A 92 -4.00 -0.99 -16.53
CA ALA A 92 -4.12 -2.34 -15.97
C ALA A 92 -5.51 -2.60 -15.39
N ASN A 93 -6.08 -1.63 -14.66
CA ASN A 93 -7.43 -1.73 -14.09
C ASN A 93 -8.50 -1.80 -15.20
N ILE A 94 -8.41 -0.96 -16.24
CA ILE A 94 -9.35 -1.00 -17.38
C ILE A 94 -9.28 -2.36 -18.09
N SER A 95 -8.07 -2.85 -18.36
CA SER A 95 -7.89 -4.15 -19.00
C SER A 95 -8.39 -5.30 -18.14
N ALA A 96 -8.18 -5.25 -16.81
CA ALA A 96 -8.64 -6.27 -15.88
C ALA A 96 -10.17 -6.35 -15.86
N VAL A 97 -10.86 -5.20 -15.79
CA VAL A 97 -12.34 -5.16 -15.83
C VAL A 97 -12.88 -5.74 -17.13
N ARG A 98 -12.29 -5.38 -18.28
CA ARG A 98 -12.74 -5.87 -19.59
C ARG A 98 -12.57 -7.39 -19.77
N ASN A 99 -11.49 -7.96 -19.24
CA ASN A 99 -11.22 -9.39 -19.37
C ASN A 99 -11.75 -10.22 -18.20
N LEU A 100 -12.38 -9.59 -17.21
CA LEU A 100 -12.96 -10.27 -16.06
C LEU A 100 -14.11 -11.22 -16.46
N GLU A 101 -14.87 -10.85 -17.49
CA GLU A 101 -16.01 -11.64 -18.00
C GLU A 101 -15.60 -13.00 -18.58
N LYS A 102 -14.33 -13.14 -18.99
CA LYS A 102 -13.78 -14.39 -19.56
C LYS A 102 -13.38 -15.41 -18.49
N LEU A 103 -13.50 -15.04 -17.21
CA LEU A 103 -13.05 -15.86 -16.09
C LEU A 103 -14.18 -16.75 -15.55
N ASN A 104 -13.82 -17.86 -14.90
CA ASN A 104 -14.81 -18.74 -14.28
C ASN A 104 -15.65 -17.99 -13.23
N ARG A 105 -16.95 -18.35 -13.15
CA ARG A 105 -17.97 -17.69 -12.32
C ARG A 105 -17.57 -17.53 -10.84
N ASP A 106 -16.88 -18.53 -10.29
CA ASP A 106 -16.41 -18.51 -8.90
C ASP A 106 -15.17 -17.61 -8.68
N MET A 107 -14.30 -17.51 -9.69
CA MET A 107 -13.11 -16.66 -9.66
C MET A 107 -13.44 -15.19 -9.91
N ILE A 108 -14.48 -14.91 -10.71
CA ILE A 108 -14.95 -13.54 -10.99
C ILE A 108 -15.17 -12.74 -9.72
N ARG A 109 -15.82 -13.32 -8.70
CA ARG A 109 -16.15 -12.57 -7.49
C ARG A 109 -14.91 -12.13 -6.72
N VAL A 110 -13.92 -13.00 -6.63
CA VAL A 110 -12.65 -12.73 -5.95
C VAL A 110 -11.85 -11.70 -6.75
N GLU A 111 -11.72 -11.90 -8.07
CA GLU A 111 -10.98 -10.98 -8.93
C GLU A 111 -11.66 -9.61 -9.05
N PHE A 112 -12.99 -9.55 -8.99
CA PHE A 112 -13.75 -8.29 -8.98
C PHE A 112 -13.52 -7.53 -7.68
N ALA A 113 -13.68 -8.20 -6.53
CA ALA A 113 -13.43 -7.62 -5.20
C ALA A 113 -11.99 -7.10 -5.10
N MET A 114 -11.06 -7.90 -5.62
CA MET A 114 -9.68 -7.52 -5.76
C MET A 114 -9.60 -6.26 -6.64
N THR A 115 -9.95 -6.30 -7.93
CA THR A 115 -9.84 -5.18 -8.88
C THR A 115 -10.48 -3.88 -8.37
N LEU A 116 -11.63 -3.96 -7.70
CA LEU A 116 -12.26 -2.83 -7.05
C LEU A 116 -11.36 -2.20 -5.97
N ALA A 117 -10.64 -3.01 -5.20
CA ALA A 117 -9.63 -2.52 -4.25
C ALA A 117 -8.49 -1.75 -4.92
N THR A 118 -7.99 -2.18 -6.09
CA THR A 118 -6.93 -1.40 -6.78
C THR A 118 -7.47 -0.10 -7.36
N ILE A 119 -8.74 -0.06 -7.77
CA ILE A 119 -9.39 1.17 -8.22
C ILE A 119 -9.43 2.18 -7.07
N PHE A 120 -9.92 1.79 -5.88
CA PHE A 120 -9.94 2.68 -4.72
C PHE A 120 -8.54 3.19 -4.33
N VAL A 121 -7.55 2.28 -4.25
CA VAL A 121 -6.17 2.65 -3.95
C VAL A 121 -5.59 3.58 -5.03
N SER A 122 -5.95 3.40 -6.30
CA SER A 122 -5.48 4.24 -7.41
C SER A 122 -6.01 5.67 -7.35
N ILE A 123 -7.25 5.87 -6.87
CA ILE A 123 -7.82 7.20 -6.66
C ILE A 123 -7.02 7.97 -5.60
N GLY A 124 -6.74 7.33 -4.47
CA GLY A 124 -5.90 7.92 -3.42
C GLY A 124 -4.48 8.23 -3.91
N PHE A 125 -3.92 7.32 -4.70
CA PHE A 125 -2.59 7.50 -5.27
C PHE A 125 -2.53 8.69 -6.25
N PHE A 126 -3.54 8.82 -7.11
CA PHE A 126 -3.64 9.93 -8.06
C PHE A 126 -3.81 11.28 -7.35
N ALA A 127 -4.72 11.37 -6.37
CA ALA A 127 -4.89 12.56 -5.55
C ALA A 127 -3.58 12.96 -4.85
N MET A 128 -2.89 11.99 -4.25
CA MET A 128 -1.61 12.20 -3.58
C MET A 128 -0.52 12.74 -4.53
N LEU A 129 -0.49 12.32 -5.80
CA LEU A 129 0.41 12.89 -6.80
C LEU A 129 0.05 14.32 -7.20
N ILE A 130 -1.24 14.62 -7.39
CA ILE A 130 -1.70 15.99 -7.70
C ILE A 130 -1.25 16.95 -6.60
N PHE A 131 -1.51 16.61 -5.34
CA PHE A 131 -1.13 17.47 -4.21
C PHE A 131 0.40 17.57 -4.04
N SER A 132 1.14 16.50 -4.33
CA SER A 132 2.62 16.54 -4.30
C SER A 132 3.20 17.44 -5.41
N ALA A 133 2.60 17.42 -6.60
CA ALA A 133 3.00 18.26 -7.72
C ALA A 133 2.62 19.73 -7.48
N SER A 134 1.39 20.00 -7.00
CA SER A 134 0.95 21.34 -6.66
C SER A 134 1.77 21.96 -5.54
N TYR A 135 2.16 21.18 -4.52
CA TYR A 135 3.09 21.64 -3.48
C TYR A 135 4.44 22.06 -4.05
N THR A 136 5.00 21.28 -4.98
CA THR A 136 6.31 21.60 -5.59
C THR A 136 6.25 22.92 -6.35
N ILE A 137 5.21 23.11 -7.16
CA ILE A 137 5.00 24.35 -7.92
C ILE A 137 4.70 25.53 -6.99
N ALA A 138 3.87 25.32 -5.96
CA ALA A 138 3.47 26.36 -5.03
C ALA A 138 4.63 26.81 -4.13
N SER A 139 5.50 25.88 -3.73
CA SER A 139 6.71 26.17 -2.95
C SER A 139 7.70 27.04 -3.70
N GLU A 140 7.77 26.95 -5.03
CA GLU A 140 8.70 27.77 -5.82
C GLU A 140 8.15 29.17 -6.11
N LYS A 141 6.82 29.32 -6.23
CA LYS A 141 6.17 30.57 -6.68
C LYS A 141 5.50 31.41 -5.60
N TYR A 142 5.00 30.78 -4.52
CA TYR A 142 4.06 31.43 -3.59
C TYR A 142 4.49 31.38 -2.12
N LEU A 143 5.77 31.08 -1.85
CA LEU A 143 6.28 30.96 -0.49
C LEU A 143 6.08 32.25 0.34
N ASP A 144 6.19 33.42 -0.31
CA ASP A 144 6.04 34.75 0.34
C ASP A 144 4.64 35.36 0.22
N GLN A 145 3.82 34.97 -0.77
CA GLN A 145 2.55 35.65 -1.05
C GLN A 145 1.34 35.09 -0.27
N SER A 146 1.32 33.80 0.08
CA SER A 146 0.17 33.21 0.77
C SER A 146 0.54 31.97 1.62
N PRO A 147 1.13 32.16 2.81
CA PRO A 147 1.57 31.04 3.66
C PRO A 147 0.43 30.09 4.07
N MET A 148 -0.80 30.61 4.16
CA MET A 148 -2.00 29.81 4.46
C MET A 148 -2.32 28.79 3.36
N LEU A 149 -2.12 29.14 2.09
CA LEU A 149 -2.39 28.26 0.95
C LEU A 149 -1.38 27.12 0.89
N VAL A 150 -0.09 27.42 1.12
CA VAL A 150 0.96 26.40 1.19
C VAL A 150 0.73 25.42 2.33
N SER A 151 0.34 25.93 3.51
CA SER A 151 -0.02 25.10 4.67
C SER A 151 -1.24 24.21 4.40
N ALA A 152 -2.27 24.73 3.74
CA ALA A 152 -3.45 23.95 3.36
C ALA A 152 -3.11 22.82 2.37
N ILE A 153 -2.25 23.09 1.37
CA ILE A 153 -1.78 22.06 0.43
C ILE A 153 -0.99 20.97 1.16
N LEU A 154 -0.12 21.34 2.09
CA LEU A 154 0.64 20.38 2.91
C LEU A 154 -0.28 19.50 3.77
N ALA A 155 -1.28 20.09 4.41
CA ALA A 155 -2.27 19.35 5.19
C ALA A 155 -3.08 18.37 4.31
N LEU A 156 -3.54 18.82 3.14
CA LEU A 156 -4.25 17.95 2.19
C LEU A 156 -3.35 16.83 1.64
N GLN A 157 -2.09 17.12 1.38
CA GLN A 157 -1.11 16.12 0.95
C GLN A 157 -0.91 15.04 2.04
N GLN A 158 -0.84 15.44 3.32
CA GLN A 158 -0.73 14.52 4.45
C GLN A 158 -1.95 13.59 4.52
N ILE A 159 -3.16 14.15 4.47
CA ILE A 159 -4.42 13.39 4.50
C ILE A 159 -4.47 12.39 3.34
N CYS A 160 -4.09 12.82 2.13
CA CYS A 160 -4.06 11.95 0.96
C CYS A 160 -3.02 10.83 1.09
N ASN A 161 -1.88 11.10 1.72
CA ASN A 161 -0.85 10.09 1.97
C ASN A 161 -1.33 9.03 2.98
N ASP A 162 -1.95 9.47 4.08
CA ASP A 162 -2.51 8.58 5.11
C ASP A 162 -3.64 7.73 4.52
N TYR A 163 -4.54 8.34 3.75
CA TYR A 163 -5.57 7.62 3.00
C TYR A 163 -4.96 6.56 2.08
N TYR A 164 -3.94 6.91 1.30
CA TYR A 164 -3.28 5.98 0.39
C TYR A 164 -2.64 4.79 1.14
N MET A 165 -2.00 5.02 2.30
CA MET A 165 -1.41 3.96 3.11
C MET A 165 -2.45 3.04 3.75
N LEU A 166 -3.58 3.58 4.20
CA LEU A 166 -4.64 2.83 4.86
C LEU A 166 -5.60 2.13 3.89
N SER A 167 -5.85 2.72 2.73
CA SER A 167 -6.85 2.24 1.76
C SER A 167 -6.59 0.81 1.29
N GLY A 168 -5.33 0.43 1.05
CA GLY A 168 -4.97 -0.92 0.61
C GLY A 168 -5.49 -2.04 1.53
N PRO A 169 -4.99 -2.14 2.77
CA PRO A 169 -5.41 -3.19 3.71
C PRO A 169 -6.88 -3.07 4.11
N VAL A 170 -7.40 -1.85 4.32
CA VAL A 170 -8.80 -1.64 4.73
C VAL A 170 -9.75 -2.14 3.66
N VAL A 171 -9.53 -1.78 2.39
CA VAL A 171 -10.41 -2.17 1.30
C VAL A 171 -10.33 -3.68 1.04
N LEU A 172 -9.16 -4.30 1.20
CA LEU A 172 -9.01 -5.76 1.10
C LEU A 172 -9.80 -6.51 2.20
N ILE A 173 -9.78 -6.03 3.45
CA ILE A 173 -10.55 -6.64 4.55
C ILE A 173 -12.07 -6.50 4.32
N ILE A 174 -12.51 -5.36 3.78
CA ILE A 174 -13.92 -5.11 3.48
C ILE A 174 -14.41 -6.00 2.33
N LEU A 175 -13.63 -6.11 1.26
CA LEU A 175 -14.05 -6.78 0.03
C LEU A 175 -13.80 -8.30 0.01
N ASP A 176 -12.73 -8.79 0.64
CA ASP A 176 -12.38 -10.21 0.62
C ASP A 176 -12.94 -10.96 1.84
N LYS A 177 -13.91 -11.85 1.59
CA LYS A 177 -14.50 -12.71 2.61
C LYS A 177 -13.50 -13.67 3.26
N ARG A 178 -12.52 -14.21 2.50
CA ARG A 178 -11.52 -15.15 3.02
C ARG A 178 -10.54 -14.44 3.94
N ILE A 179 -10.06 -13.26 3.56
CA ILE A 179 -9.19 -12.45 4.41
C ILE A 179 -9.95 -12.03 5.68
N ARG A 180 -11.20 -11.57 5.53
CA ARG A 180 -12.03 -11.22 6.68
C ARG A 180 -12.26 -12.39 7.63
N GLN A 181 -12.55 -13.58 7.09
CA GLN A 181 -12.69 -14.79 7.87
C GLN A 181 -11.37 -15.19 8.55
N ALA A 182 -10.23 -15.10 7.88
CA ALA A 182 -8.94 -15.40 8.49
C ALA A 182 -8.63 -14.46 9.68
N VAL A 183 -8.81 -13.16 9.50
CA VAL A 183 -8.59 -12.14 10.55
C VAL A 183 -9.56 -12.32 11.72
N LEU A 184 -10.84 -12.61 11.44
CA LEU A 184 -11.86 -12.79 12.49
C LEU A 184 -11.84 -14.19 13.13
N CYS A 185 -11.44 -15.25 12.42
CA CYS A 185 -11.32 -16.61 12.96
C CYS A 185 -10.08 -16.76 13.85
N CYS A 186 -9.00 -16.00 13.63
CA CYS A 186 -7.93 -15.87 14.62
C CYS A 186 -8.47 -15.35 15.98
N ARG A 187 -9.58 -14.60 15.97
CA ARG A 187 -10.29 -14.17 17.19
C ARG A 187 -11.16 -15.29 17.81
N ARG A 188 -11.63 -16.26 17.01
CA ARG A 188 -12.50 -17.37 17.45
C ARG A 188 -11.70 -18.58 17.94
N SER A 189 -10.56 -18.88 17.31
CA SER A 189 -9.64 -19.96 17.74
C SER A 189 -8.99 -19.66 19.10
N ARG A 190 -8.65 -18.40 19.42
CA ARG A 190 -8.17 -18.01 20.76
C ARG A 190 -9.18 -18.23 21.88
N LYS A 191 -10.49 -18.14 21.60
CA LYS A 191 -11.53 -18.43 22.62
C LYS A 191 -11.71 -19.93 22.90
N PHE A 192 -11.31 -20.80 21.97
CA PHE A 192 -11.41 -22.25 22.17
C PHE A 192 -10.19 -22.83 22.90
N SER A 193 -8.99 -22.28 22.66
CA SER A 193 -7.75 -22.75 23.32
C SER A 193 -7.68 -22.42 24.81
N VAL A 194 -8.30 -21.33 25.27
CA VAL A 194 -8.34 -20.98 26.71
C VAL A 194 -9.33 -21.85 27.50
N ARG A 195 -10.36 -22.42 26.85
CA ARG A 195 -11.37 -23.24 27.53
C ARG A 195 -10.99 -24.73 27.66
N GLN A 196 -10.01 -25.21 26.92
CA GLN A 196 -9.55 -26.61 26.97
C GLN A 196 -8.46 -26.89 27.99
N LYS A 197 -7.78 -25.87 28.54
CA LYS A 197 -6.71 -26.08 29.55
C LYS A 197 -7.21 -26.36 30.98
N THR A 198 -8.51 -26.32 31.24
CA THR A 198 -9.07 -26.55 32.59
C THR A 198 -9.64 -27.96 32.79
N THR A 199 -9.71 -28.79 31.75
CA THR A 199 -10.40 -30.10 31.83
C THR A 199 -9.47 -31.27 31.50
N THR A 200 -8.20 -31.22 31.92
CA THR A 200 -7.28 -32.38 31.78
C THR A 200 -6.32 -32.46 32.95
N ILE A 201 -6.85 -32.53 34.18
CA ILE A 201 -6.11 -33.04 35.33
C ILE A 201 -7.06 -33.97 36.09
N THR A 202 -7.04 -35.25 35.73
CA THR A 202 -7.15 -36.45 36.58
C THR A 202 -7.60 -37.60 35.70
N MET A 203 -6.66 -38.46 35.29
CA MET A 203 -6.80 -39.91 35.07
C MET A 203 -5.55 -40.41 34.32
N SER A 204 -4.45 -40.58 35.05
CA SER A 204 -3.40 -41.54 34.66
C SER A 204 -2.78 -42.11 35.93
N GLY A 205 -3.44 -43.12 36.49
CA GLY A 205 -2.79 -44.11 37.32
C GLY A 205 -2.89 -45.44 36.58
N ILE A 206 -1.82 -46.24 36.63
CA ILE A 206 -1.64 -47.60 36.11
C ILE A 206 -0.80 -47.68 34.82
N ILE A 207 0.52 -47.83 35.03
CA ILE A 207 1.39 -48.77 34.30
C ILE A 207 2.39 -49.36 35.35
N PRO A 208 3.16 -50.43 35.08
CA PRO A 208 2.87 -51.84 35.39
C PRO A 208 3.94 -52.44 36.34
N HIS A 209 3.76 -53.70 36.79
CA HIS A 209 4.91 -54.52 37.21
C HIS A 209 4.65 -56.02 36.96
N ASN A 210 5.62 -56.61 36.25
CA ASN A 210 5.99 -58.02 36.02
C ASN A 210 4.95 -59.01 35.46
#